data_AF-A0A939CA60-F1
#
_entry.id   AF-A0A939CA60-F1
#
_cell.length_a   1.000
_cell.length_b   1.000
_cell.length_c   1.000
_cell.angle_alpha   90.00
_cell.angle_beta   90.00
_cell.angle_gamma   90.00
#
_symmetry.space_group_name_H-M   'P 1'
#
loop_
_entity.id
_entity.type
_entity.pdbx_description
1 polymer ?
#
loop_
_entity_poly.entity_id
_entity_poly.type
_entity_poly.pdbx_seq_one_letter_code
_entity_poly.pdbx_strand_id
1 'polypeptide(L)'
;MAGKRQLFSVGDICVDVLQEISSSIEFGEEHSLKQLNFSIGGNAANFAVIAGKLGLKPFLITAVGNDFATGFLKKELSKASVSSALIKSSRLNAFSIIAVNKRGQRAIQSVKNCLSDITSKKVERLLLPKIHQGDIVFFGGFYHLHNLRKGFLSLLKKIKKRNAIICFDTCFDTTDRWNINSFLPFIDYLFVNDIELKHIAHAKNMKEQVNTLFKKGTRVVAVKQEAKGATLFIKGLPPKRFPSVASSVVDTTAAGDAFNAGFAFGLLNNCSLGNCMRAANFTAAKKIQHHSLAAPSVNALTHFIAINNRPELIVEKNYDEMSKRPVQIVIQTLHHNPDACFALPTGATPKEMYRLLVSAYKSGKVSFSKARFFAIDEYVGLQQNDESSFSFFLRQNFFSKVNAKKKNTFLLNGSATNLRAVCARHEAAIRKNGIDLCILGIAPNGHIGFNEPGSCPYSVTRTVALRPATRKKNAKYFPGGKVPHKALTIGLRTMRENSAQIMLLASGKSKAKAVSASLHSKDFLKWPAVSLRPHKNFLFVVDKAAATK
;
A
#
# COMPACT_ATOMS: atom_id res chain seq x y z
N MET A 1 -9.09 -19.22 1.20
CA MET A 1 -9.61 -17.85 1.02
C MET A 1 -8.92 -16.98 2.06
N ALA A 2 -8.09 -16.01 1.67
CA ALA A 2 -7.60 -15.04 2.64
C ALA A 2 -8.79 -14.15 3.04
N GLY A 3 -9.13 -14.08 4.33
CA GLY A 3 -10.23 -13.25 4.81
C GLY A 3 -10.04 -11.79 4.39
N LYS A 4 -11.14 -11.07 4.17
CA LYS A 4 -11.11 -9.63 3.88
C LYS A 4 -10.50 -8.92 5.10
N ARG A 5 -9.37 -8.23 4.92
CA ARG A 5 -8.70 -7.44 5.96
C ARG A 5 -9.69 -6.48 6.63
N GLN A 6 -9.65 -6.41 7.95
CA GLN A 6 -10.46 -5.49 8.75
C GLN A 6 -9.72 -4.19 9.04
N LEU A 7 -10.48 -3.14 9.36
CA LEU A 7 -9.97 -1.82 9.73
C LEU A 7 -10.39 -1.48 11.15
N PHE A 8 -9.42 -1.26 12.02
CA PHE A 8 -9.63 -0.81 13.38
C PHE A 8 -9.18 0.64 13.50
N SER A 9 -9.98 1.47 14.17
CA SER A 9 -9.62 2.84 14.56
C SER A 9 -9.55 2.89 16.09
N VAL A 10 -8.47 3.39 16.65
CA VAL A 10 -8.30 3.52 18.10
C VAL A 10 -7.95 4.95 18.43
N GLY A 11 -8.79 5.60 19.23
CA GLY A 11 -8.44 6.92 19.75
C GLY A 11 -9.61 7.77 20.20
N ASP A 12 -9.46 9.07 19.96
CA ASP A 12 -10.36 10.11 20.43
C ASP A 12 -11.69 10.18 19.67
N ILE A 13 -12.72 10.60 20.41
CA ILE A 13 -14.02 11.02 19.92
C ILE A 13 -14.45 12.23 20.76
N CYS A 14 -15.06 13.23 20.14
CA CYS A 14 -15.65 14.36 20.84
C CYS A 14 -16.89 14.86 20.11
N VAL A 15 -17.66 15.71 20.78
CA VAL A 15 -18.65 16.56 20.12
C VAL A 15 -17.99 17.89 19.79
N ASP A 16 -17.94 18.22 18.51
CA ASP A 16 -17.52 19.53 18.06
C ASP A 16 -18.76 20.45 18.05
N VAL A 17 -18.65 21.57 18.76
CA VAL A 17 -19.65 22.63 18.86
C VAL A 17 -19.11 23.80 18.06
N LEU A 18 -19.65 24.01 16.87
CA LEU A 18 -19.23 25.06 15.97
C LEU A 18 -20.13 26.28 16.16
N GLN A 19 -19.49 27.43 16.42
CA GLN A 19 -20.11 28.74 16.52
C GLN A 19 -19.54 29.69 15.46
N GLU A 20 -20.43 30.33 14.71
CA GLU A 20 -20.06 31.40 13.76
C GLU A 20 -20.16 32.75 14.47
N ILE A 21 -19.05 33.48 14.52
CA ILE A 21 -18.95 34.76 15.24
C ILE A 21 -18.67 35.91 14.26
N SER A 22 -19.32 37.05 14.49
CA SER A 22 -19.18 38.25 13.64
C SER A 22 -17.93 39.07 13.92
N SER A 23 -17.41 39.00 15.14
CA SER A 23 -16.28 39.78 15.69
C SER A 23 -15.37 38.89 16.54
N SER A 24 -14.23 39.42 17.00
CA SER A 24 -13.47 38.81 18.11
C SER A 24 -14.33 38.79 19.39
N ILE A 25 -14.08 37.80 20.24
CA ILE A 25 -14.70 37.70 21.58
C ILE A 25 -13.70 38.31 22.57
N GLU A 26 -14.10 39.35 23.29
CA GLU A 26 -13.32 39.91 24.39
C GLU A 26 -13.86 39.45 25.75
N PHE A 27 -13.00 39.45 26.77
CA PHE A 27 -13.42 39.08 28.12
C PHE A 27 -14.37 40.14 28.68
N GLY A 28 -15.53 39.71 29.19
CA GLY A 28 -16.56 40.60 29.73
C GLY A 28 -17.68 40.95 28.75
N GLU A 29 -17.60 40.50 27.50
CA GLU A 29 -18.65 40.71 26.51
C GLU A 29 -19.65 39.55 26.43
N GLU A 30 -20.92 39.87 26.19
CA GLU A 30 -21.98 38.91 25.86
C GLU A 30 -22.37 39.05 24.38
N HIS A 31 -22.35 37.95 23.65
CA HIS A 31 -22.70 37.91 22.23
C HIS A 31 -23.79 36.89 21.97
N SER A 32 -24.88 37.32 21.32
CA SER A 32 -25.94 36.42 20.86
C SER A 32 -25.55 35.74 19.55
N LEU A 33 -25.58 34.41 19.53
CA LEU A 33 -25.29 33.61 18.34
C LEU A 33 -26.58 33.24 17.60
N LYS A 34 -26.54 33.31 16.26
CA LYS A 34 -27.70 32.95 15.42
C LYS A 34 -27.96 31.44 15.39
N GLN A 35 -26.90 30.64 15.42
CA GLN A 35 -26.97 29.19 15.30
C GLN A 35 -25.79 28.51 15.98
N LEU A 36 -26.01 27.29 16.47
CA LEU A 36 -24.98 26.37 16.93
C LEU A 36 -25.07 25.09 16.11
N ASN A 37 -23.91 24.61 15.65
CA ASN A 37 -23.83 23.38 14.89
C ASN A 37 -23.06 22.32 15.68
N PHE A 38 -23.67 21.14 15.83
CA PHE A 38 -23.05 20.00 16.51
C PHE A 38 -22.60 18.96 15.49
N SER A 39 -21.38 18.50 15.61
CA SER A 39 -20.85 17.42 14.79
C SER A 39 -20.02 16.45 15.63
N ILE A 40 -19.82 15.25 15.08
CA ILE A 40 -18.84 14.32 15.62
C ILE A 40 -17.44 14.81 15.24
N GLY A 41 -16.55 14.84 16.24
CA GLY A 41 -15.16 15.23 16.12
C GLY A 41 -14.21 14.21 16.74
N GLY A 42 -12.92 14.54 16.73
CA GLY A 42 -11.84 13.67 17.17
C GLY A 42 -11.21 12.91 16.00
N ASN A 43 -9.89 12.85 15.97
CA ASN A 43 -9.12 12.32 14.83
C ASN A 43 -9.52 10.87 14.51
N ALA A 44 -9.58 10.01 15.53
CA ALA A 44 -9.91 8.59 15.33
C ALA A 44 -11.37 8.38 14.89
N ALA A 45 -12.31 9.18 15.42
CA ALA A 45 -13.72 9.14 15.03
C ALA A 45 -13.95 9.72 13.62
N ASN A 46 -13.35 10.86 13.29
CA ASN A 46 -13.38 11.46 11.95
C ASN A 46 -12.88 10.48 10.89
N PHE A 47 -11.72 9.87 11.13
CA PHE A 47 -11.17 8.82 10.28
C PHE A 47 -12.17 7.67 10.09
N ALA A 48 -12.75 7.16 11.16
CA ALA A 48 -13.68 6.04 11.11
C ALA A 48 -14.97 6.40 10.36
N VAL A 49 -15.55 7.57 10.60
CA VAL A 49 -16.77 8.04 9.92
C VAL A 49 -16.52 8.19 8.42
N ILE A 50 -15.41 8.80 8.02
CA ILE A 50 -15.06 8.97 6.61
C ILE A 50 -14.78 7.61 5.97
N ALA A 51 -14.03 6.73 6.64
CA ALA A 51 -13.79 5.37 6.16
C ALA A 51 -15.11 4.59 5.95
N GLY A 52 -16.07 4.72 6.86
CA GLY A 52 -17.41 4.14 6.71
C GLY A 52 -18.17 4.67 5.48
N LYS A 53 -18.12 5.98 5.24
CA LYS A 53 -18.69 6.61 4.03
C LYS A 53 -17.99 6.19 2.73
N LEU A 54 -16.72 5.79 2.80
CA LEU A 54 -15.98 5.15 1.70
C LEU A 54 -16.33 3.66 1.51
N GLY A 55 -17.39 3.16 2.16
CA GLY A 55 -17.83 1.77 2.05
C GLY A 55 -16.95 0.76 2.80
N LEU A 56 -16.02 1.25 3.63
CA LEU A 56 -15.26 0.38 4.54
C LEU A 56 -16.13 0.05 5.77
N LYS A 57 -15.71 -0.95 6.54
CA LYS A 57 -16.37 -1.36 7.78
C LYS A 57 -15.43 -1.16 8.98
N PRO A 58 -15.17 0.08 9.40
CA PRO A 58 -14.25 0.35 10.49
C PRO A 58 -14.84 -0.06 11.84
N PHE A 59 -13.98 -0.56 12.73
CA PHE A 59 -14.28 -0.84 14.13
C PHE A 59 -13.55 0.16 15.04
N LEU A 60 -14.29 1.09 15.64
CA LEU A 60 -13.76 2.15 16.51
C LEU A 60 -13.67 1.68 17.96
N ILE A 61 -12.50 1.80 18.58
CA ILE A 61 -12.29 1.62 20.02
C ILE A 61 -12.04 2.99 20.64
N THR A 62 -12.96 3.42 21.50
CA THR A 62 -12.91 4.75 22.12
C THR A 62 -13.61 4.75 23.49
N ALA A 63 -13.66 5.89 24.16
CA ALA A 63 -14.36 6.07 25.43
C ALA A 63 -15.49 7.10 25.30
N VAL A 64 -16.58 6.86 26.00
CA VAL A 64 -17.74 7.76 26.08
C VAL A 64 -18.11 8.02 27.52
N GLY A 65 -18.58 9.23 27.80
CA GLY A 65 -19.02 9.66 29.11
C GLY A 65 -20.43 9.19 29.47
N ASN A 66 -20.86 9.52 30.67
CA ASN A 66 -22.22 9.28 31.15
C ASN A 66 -23.09 10.54 31.07
N ASP A 67 -23.23 11.10 29.87
CA ASP A 67 -24.03 12.30 29.63
C ASP A 67 -24.82 12.21 28.31
N PHE A 68 -25.58 13.27 28.01
CA PHE A 68 -26.46 13.35 26.85
C PHE A 68 -25.73 13.15 25.50
N ALA A 69 -24.45 13.52 25.42
CA ALA A 69 -23.69 13.43 24.17
C ALA A 69 -23.41 11.98 23.75
N THR A 70 -23.45 11.02 24.68
CA THR A 70 -23.24 9.60 24.34
C THR A 70 -24.27 9.07 23.35
N GLY A 71 -25.53 9.51 23.47
CA GLY A 71 -26.58 9.16 22.52
C GLY A 71 -26.31 9.72 21.13
N PHE A 72 -25.94 11.01 21.06
CA PHE A 72 -25.57 11.69 19.82
C PHE A 72 -24.39 11.01 19.12
N LEU A 73 -23.28 10.76 19.83
CA LEU A 73 -22.09 10.12 19.27
C LEU A 73 -22.38 8.73 18.72
N LYS A 74 -23.15 7.90 19.44
CA LYS A 74 -23.57 6.57 18.95
C LYS A 74 -24.40 6.66 17.66
N LYS A 75 -25.33 7.61 17.59
CA LYS A 75 -26.18 7.83 16.42
C LYS A 75 -25.35 8.22 15.21
N GLU A 76 -24.39 9.15 15.36
CA GLU A 76 -23.51 9.57 14.27
C GLU A 76 -22.59 8.44 13.77
N LEU A 77 -22.02 7.65 14.67
CA LEU A 77 -21.24 6.46 14.30
C LEU A 77 -22.10 5.45 13.52
N SER A 78 -23.33 5.18 13.98
CA SER A 78 -24.25 4.26 13.32
C SER A 78 -24.65 4.73 11.92
N LYS A 79 -24.93 6.02 11.74
CA LYS A 79 -25.24 6.61 10.42
C LYS A 79 -24.11 6.39 9.41
N ALA A 80 -22.87 6.37 9.87
CA ALA A 80 -21.68 6.15 9.05
C ALA A 80 -21.25 4.67 8.95
N SER A 81 -22.10 3.71 9.38
CA SER A 81 -21.77 2.28 9.38
C SER A 81 -20.51 1.92 10.18
N VAL A 82 -20.22 2.67 11.25
CA VAL A 82 -19.06 2.43 12.12
C VAL A 82 -19.48 1.52 13.28
N SER A 83 -18.87 0.34 13.37
CA SER A 83 -18.98 -0.50 14.56
C SER A 83 -18.08 0.04 15.67
N SER A 84 -18.43 -0.15 16.94
CA SER A 84 -17.61 0.38 18.03
C SER A 84 -17.56 -0.49 19.28
N ALA A 85 -16.45 -0.39 20.00
CA ALA A 85 -16.32 -0.79 21.40
C ALA A 85 -16.13 0.47 22.25
N LEU A 86 -17.15 0.77 23.07
CA LEU A 86 -17.20 1.99 23.86
C LEU A 86 -16.81 1.69 25.32
N ILE A 87 -15.68 2.22 25.74
CA ILE A 87 -15.25 2.21 27.15
C ILE A 87 -16.12 3.22 27.89
N LYS A 88 -17.01 2.73 28.76
CA LYS A 88 -17.81 3.60 29.62
C LYS A 88 -16.92 4.33 30.62
N SER A 89 -17.12 5.64 30.76
CA SER A 89 -16.46 6.52 31.72
C SER A 89 -17.49 7.11 32.68
N SER A 90 -17.09 7.36 33.93
CA SER A 90 -17.86 8.18 34.87
C SER A 90 -17.69 9.68 34.62
N ARG A 91 -16.73 10.09 33.79
CA ARG A 91 -16.52 11.49 33.38
C ARG A 91 -17.44 11.86 32.23
N LEU A 92 -17.61 13.16 32.00
CA LEU A 92 -18.32 13.67 30.83
C LEU A 92 -17.59 13.31 29.51
N ASN A 93 -18.31 13.35 28.41
CA ASN A 93 -17.76 13.26 27.07
C ASN A 93 -16.76 14.39 26.80
N ALA A 94 -15.91 14.17 25.80
CA ALA A 94 -15.05 15.22 25.29
C ALA A 94 -15.85 16.17 24.39
N PHE A 95 -15.56 17.47 24.50
CA PHE A 95 -16.15 18.53 23.70
C PHE A 95 -15.05 19.42 23.13
N SER A 96 -15.24 19.90 21.91
CA SER A 96 -14.45 20.99 21.33
C SER A 96 -15.38 22.13 20.97
N ILE A 97 -15.14 23.32 21.52
CA ILE A 97 -15.83 24.54 21.16
C ILE A 97 -14.97 25.24 20.10
N ILE A 98 -15.54 25.40 18.90
CA ILE A 98 -14.86 25.91 17.71
C ILE A 98 -15.53 27.20 17.30
N ALA A 99 -14.85 28.33 17.50
CA ALA A 99 -15.31 29.63 17.05
C ALA A 99 -14.70 29.96 15.69
N VAL A 100 -15.54 30.34 14.72
CA VAL A 100 -15.12 30.71 13.36
C VAL A 100 -15.57 32.13 13.04
N ASN A 101 -14.65 33.01 12.68
CA ASN A 101 -14.98 34.37 12.29
C ASN A 101 -15.35 34.49 10.79
N LYS A 102 -15.83 35.66 10.35
CA LYS A 102 -16.16 35.94 8.93
C LYS A 102 -14.99 35.77 7.95
N ARG A 103 -13.74 35.78 8.44
CA ARG A 103 -12.53 35.53 7.63
C ARG A 103 -12.14 34.05 7.58
N GLY A 104 -12.92 33.17 8.22
CA GLY A 104 -12.67 31.73 8.29
C GLY A 104 -11.58 31.31 9.30
N GLN A 105 -11.07 32.25 10.11
CA GLN A 105 -10.10 31.95 11.16
C GLN A 105 -10.78 31.25 12.34
N ARG A 106 -10.04 30.38 13.02
CA ARG A 106 -10.60 29.50 14.06
C ARG A 106 -9.90 29.64 15.39
N ALA A 107 -10.68 29.64 16.46
CA ALA A 107 -10.21 29.40 17.82
C ALA A 107 -10.87 28.12 18.34
N ILE A 108 -10.07 27.22 18.93
CA ILE A 108 -10.54 25.92 19.41
C ILE A 108 -10.19 25.77 20.88
N GLN A 109 -11.20 25.49 21.70
CA GLN A 109 -11.02 25.10 23.09
C GLN A 109 -11.58 23.70 23.27
N SER A 110 -10.86 22.80 23.93
CA SER A 110 -11.30 21.41 24.08
C SER A 110 -11.14 20.89 25.49
N VAL A 111 -12.12 20.12 25.93
CA VAL A 111 -12.05 19.31 27.15
C VAL A 111 -12.05 17.84 26.75
N LYS A 112 -11.11 17.05 27.27
CA LYS A 112 -10.89 15.65 26.85
C LYS A 112 -11.53 14.59 27.76
N ASN A 113 -11.76 14.90 29.04
CA ASN A 113 -12.53 14.11 30.03
C ASN A 113 -12.45 12.58 29.87
N CYS A 114 -13.52 11.95 29.36
CA CYS A 114 -13.68 10.49 29.23
C CYS A 114 -12.54 9.82 28.48
N LEU A 115 -11.84 10.54 27.59
CA LEU A 115 -10.70 10.00 26.83
C LEU A 115 -9.55 9.54 27.73
N SER A 116 -9.43 10.07 28.95
CA SER A 116 -8.47 9.57 29.95
C SER A 116 -8.71 8.12 30.35
N ASP A 117 -9.91 7.56 30.15
CA ASP A 117 -10.20 6.15 30.46
C ASP A 117 -9.78 5.18 29.35
N ILE A 118 -9.30 5.69 28.22
CA ILE A 118 -8.64 4.90 27.18
C ILE A 118 -7.23 4.57 27.67
N THR A 119 -7.03 3.31 28.05
CA THR A 119 -5.73 2.79 28.51
C THR A 119 -5.23 1.69 27.59
N SER A 120 -3.91 1.49 27.52
CA SER A 120 -3.32 0.41 26.71
C SER A 120 -3.86 -0.97 27.08
N LYS A 121 -4.10 -1.25 28.37
CA LYS A 121 -4.68 -2.53 28.82
C LYS A 121 -6.12 -2.75 28.32
N LYS A 122 -6.96 -1.71 28.36
CA LYS A 122 -8.35 -1.81 27.86
C LYS A 122 -8.38 -1.98 26.35
N VAL A 123 -7.57 -1.19 25.61
CA VAL A 123 -7.43 -1.34 24.16
C VAL A 123 -6.94 -2.73 23.81
N GLU A 124 -5.92 -3.24 24.51
CA GLU A 124 -5.39 -4.59 24.31
C GLU A 124 -6.48 -5.66 24.40
N ARG A 125 -7.29 -5.63 25.47
CA ARG A 125 -8.38 -6.57 25.71
C ARG A 125 -9.46 -6.52 24.62
N LEU A 126 -9.75 -5.34 24.10
CA LEU A 126 -10.80 -5.13 23.09
C LEU A 126 -10.31 -5.42 21.66
N LEU A 127 -9.04 -5.14 21.38
CA LEU A 127 -8.45 -5.19 20.05
C LEU A 127 -7.82 -6.55 19.75
N LEU A 128 -6.92 -7.05 20.61
CA LEU A 128 -6.10 -8.22 20.28
C LEU A 128 -6.88 -9.50 19.94
N PRO A 129 -8.04 -9.79 20.55
CA PRO A 129 -8.85 -10.95 20.17
C PRO A 129 -9.48 -10.85 18.77
N LYS A 130 -9.57 -9.64 18.21
CA LYS A 130 -10.25 -9.38 16.92
C LYS A 130 -9.29 -9.21 15.74
N ILE A 131 -8.02 -8.91 15.99
CA ILE A 131 -7.05 -8.66 14.92
C ILE A 131 -6.43 -9.96 14.38
N HIS A 132 -6.33 -10.02 13.07
CA HIS A 132 -5.69 -11.08 12.31
C HIS A 132 -4.55 -10.51 11.43
N GLN A 133 -3.80 -11.41 10.81
CA GLN A 133 -2.69 -11.03 9.93
C GLN A 133 -3.18 -10.15 8.77
N GLY A 134 -2.51 -9.02 8.58
CA GLY A 134 -2.81 -8.06 7.52
C GLY A 134 -3.94 -7.08 7.83
N ASP A 135 -4.64 -7.21 8.96
CA ASP A 135 -5.58 -6.19 9.41
C ASP A 135 -4.87 -4.85 9.67
N ILE A 136 -5.60 -3.75 9.51
CA ILE A 136 -5.07 -2.40 9.68
C ILE A 136 -5.56 -1.84 11.01
N VAL A 137 -4.64 -1.36 11.84
CA VAL A 137 -4.93 -0.64 13.08
C VAL A 137 -4.46 0.80 12.92
N PHE A 138 -5.40 1.72 12.87
CA PHE A 138 -5.17 3.16 12.87
C PHE A 138 -5.22 3.71 14.29
N PHE A 139 -4.20 4.48 14.67
CA PHE A 139 -4.19 5.26 15.90
C PHE A 139 -4.26 6.75 15.55
N GLY A 140 -5.25 7.44 16.12
CA GLY A 140 -5.44 8.89 15.95
C GLY A 140 -5.63 9.59 17.30
N GLY A 141 -5.30 10.88 17.35
CA GLY A 141 -5.49 11.71 18.55
C GLY A 141 -4.53 11.37 19.69
N PHE A 142 -3.35 10.84 19.37
CA PHE A 142 -2.43 10.24 20.35
C PHE A 142 -2.12 11.14 21.56
N TYR A 143 -1.90 12.44 21.34
CA TYR A 143 -1.57 13.37 22.43
C TYR A 143 -2.75 13.64 23.37
N HIS A 144 -3.99 13.46 22.92
CA HIS A 144 -5.19 13.56 23.77
C HIS A 144 -5.35 12.37 24.74
N LEU A 145 -4.63 11.25 24.52
CA LEU A 145 -4.86 9.97 25.18
C LEU A 145 -3.82 9.66 26.27
N HIS A 146 -3.76 10.51 27.30
CA HIS A 146 -2.73 10.45 28.35
C HIS A 146 -2.45 9.05 28.92
N ASN A 147 -3.47 8.29 29.29
CA ASN A 147 -3.30 6.97 29.90
C ASN A 147 -3.06 5.84 28.89
N LEU A 148 -3.38 6.04 27.61
CA LEU A 148 -2.98 5.12 26.54
C LEU A 148 -1.46 5.14 26.41
N ARG A 149 -0.86 6.34 26.40
CA ARG A 149 0.58 6.56 26.17
C ARG A 149 1.48 5.77 27.13
N LYS A 150 1.07 5.62 28.40
CA LYS A 150 1.82 4.90 29.45
C LYS A 150 2.18 3.44 29.10
N GLY A 151 1.39 2.78 28.25
CA GLY A 151 1.62 1.38 27.84
C GLY A 151 1.74 1.17 26.33
N PHE A 152 1.87 2.26 25.56
CA PHE A 152 1.65 2.24 24.12
C PHE A 152 2.66 1.36 23.37
N LEU A 153 3.94 1.45 23.73
CA LEU A 153 4.99 0.61 23.12
C LEU A 153 4.73 -0.90 23.33
N SER A 154 4.25 -1.29 24.50
CA SER A 154 3.90 -2.69 24.79
C SER A 154 2.71 -3.16 23.94
N LEU A 155 1.69 -2.32 23.81
CA LEU A 155 0.54 -2.59 22.95
C LEU A 155 0.97 -2.79 21.48
N LEU A 156 1.80 -1.89 20.94
CA LEU A 156 2.28 -1.98 19.56
C LEU A 156 3.09 -3.26 19.31
N LYS A 157 3.97 -3.65 20.25
CA LYS A 157 4.69 -4.93 20.18
C LYS A 157 3.75 -6.13 20.07
N LYS A 158 2.66 -6.13 20.84
CA LYS A 158 1.65 -7.21 20.80
C LYS A 158 0.84 -7.21 19.50
N ILE A 159 0.50 -6.04 18.95
CA ILE A 159 -0.16 -5.90 17.65
C ILE A 159 0.77 -6.43 16.54
N LYS A 160 2.05 -6.08 16.55
CA LYS A 160 3.02 -6.56 15.54
C LYS A 160 3.25 -8.07 15.62
N LYS A 161 3.15 -8.70 16.79
CA LYS A 161 3.16 -10.19 16.91
C LYS A 161 2.00 -10.87 16.16
N ARG A 162 0.91 -10.14 15.87
CA ARG A 162 -0.22 -10.61 15.06
C ARG A 162 -0.07 -10.31 13.57
N ASN A 163 1.07 -9.73 13.14
CA ASN A 163 1.32 -9.29 11.76
C ASN A 163 0.26 -8.32 11.22
N ALA A 164 -0.31 -7.49 12.09
CA ALA A 164 -1.17 -6.38 11.68
C ALA A 164 -0.33 -5.18 11.19
N ILE A 165 -0.94 -4.40 10.32
CA ILE A 165 -0.43 -3.14 9.78
C ILE A 165 -0.82 -2.02 10.74
N ILE A 166 0.15 -1.20 11.15
CA ILE A 166 -0.06 -0.07 12.06
C ILE A 166 0.09 1.24 11.30
N CYS A 167 -1.01 1.98 11.23
CA CYS A 167 -1.08 3.35 10.73
C CYS A 167 -1.16 4.31 11.93
N PHE A 168 -0.35 5.37 11.92
CA PHE A 168 -0.30 6.31 13.05
C PHE A 168 -0.35 7.74 12.56
N ASP A 169 -1.28 8.52 13.14
CA ASP A 169 -1.37 9.95 12.96
C ASP A 169 -1.08 10.65 14.30
N THR A 170 -0.18 11.63 14.27
CA THR A 170 0.35 12.26 15.48
C THR A 170 -0.66 13.13 16.22
N CYS A 171 -1.52 13.85 15.48
CA CYS A 171 -2.21 15.07 15.94
C CYS A 171 -1.27 16.13 16.57
N PHE A 172 -1.80 17.32 16.87
CA PHE A 172 -1.03 18.39 17.50
C PHE A 172 -0.70 18.08 18.97
N ASP A 173 0.53 18.32 19.41
CA ASP A 173 0.95 18.18 20.82
C ASP A 173 0.93 19.54 21.51
N THR A 174 -0.08 19.78 22.36
CA THR A 174 -0.18 21.02 23.14
C THR A 174 0.92 21.16 24.21
N THR A 175 1.67 20.09 24.51
CA THR A 175 2.83 20.16 25.41
C THR A 175 4.14 20.46 24.69
N ASP A 176 4.11 20.52 23.36
CA ASP A 176 5.27 20.75 22.48
C ASP A 176 6.45 19.77 22.72
N ARG A 177 6.17 18.55 23.21
CA ARG A 177 7.21 17.54 23.48
C ARG A 177 7.42 16.54 22.35
N TRP A 178 6.39 16.29 21.54
CA TRP A 178 6.44 15.50 20.31
C TRP A 178 7.05 14.09 20.44
N ASN A 179 6.86 13.46 21.60
CA ASN A 179 7.54 12.23 22.00
C ASN A 179 6.99 10.98 21.31
N ILE A 180 7.48 10.67 20.10
CA ILE A 180 7.10 9.47 19.34
C ILE A 180 8.25 8.51 19.01
N ASN A 181 9.50 8.95 19.23
CA ASN A 181 10.71 8.27 18.75
C ASN A 181 10.83 6.81 19.19
N SER A 182 10.42 6.48 20.42
CA SER A 182 10.60 5.16 21.02
C SER A 182 9.75 4.07 20.36
N PHE A 183 8.68 4.43 19.65
CA PHE A 183 7.77 3.48 19.02
C PHE A 183 7.69 3.55 17.49
N LEU A 184 8.41 4.47 16.86
CA LEU A 184 8.54 4.55 15.39
C LEU A 184 8.92 3.22 14.70
N PRO A 185 9.78 2.34 15.27
CA PRO A 185 10.08 1.05 14.65
C PRO A 185 8.87 0.13 14.42
N PHE A 186 7.76 0.35 15.15
CA PHE A 186 6.55 -0.47 15.06
C PHE A 186 5.47 0.15 14.16
N ILE A 187 5.69 1.36 13.65
CA ILE A 187 4.76 2.06 12.78
C ILE A 187 5.06 1.72 11.32
N ASP A 188 4.10 1.13 10.62
CA ASP A 188 4.25 0.78 9.20
C ASP A 188 4.03 2.01 8.32
N TYR A 189 3.03 2.83 8.65
CA TYR A 189 2.69 4.08 7.95
C TYR A 189 2.53 5.22 8.94
N LEU A 190 3.44 6.19 8.88
CA LEU A 190 3.38 7.42 9.66
C LEU A 190 2.74 8.54 8.82
N PHE A 191 1.68 9.13 9.34
CA PHE A 191 1.03 10.31 8.76
C PHE A 191 1.34 11.53 9.61
N VAL A 192 1.90 12.55 8.97
CA VAL A 192 2.22 13.84 9.59
C VAL A 192 1.91 14.96 8.61
N ASN A 193 1.60 16.16 9.08
CA ASN A 193 1.69 17.37 8.25
C ASN A 193 3.10 18.00 8.35
N ASP A 194 3.38 18.99 7.52
CA ASP A 194 4.70 19.63 7.46
C ASP A 194 5.02 20.50 8.69
N ILE A 195 4.01 20.98 9.42
CA ILE A 195 4.17 21.68 10.70
C ILE A 195 4.58 20.66 11.78
N GLU A 196 3.78 19.61 11.99
CA GLU A 196 4.06 18.51 12.92
C GLU A 196 5.44 17.92 12.67
N LEU A 197 5.80 17.69 11.41
CA LEU A 197 7.11 17.16 11.03
C LEU A 197 8.26 18.07 11.50
N LYS A 198 8.13 19.39 11.43
CA LYS A 198 9.16 20.33 11.92
C LYS A 198 9.33 20.25 13.43
N HIS A 199 8.23 20.10 14.16
CA HIS A 199 8.29 19.97 15.62
C HIS A 199 8.87 18.62 16.05
N ILE A 200 8.48 17.53 15.38
CA ILE A 200 9.00 16.18 15.67
C ILE A 200 10.49 16.07 15.28
N ALA A 201 10.86 16.66 14.14
CA ALA A 201 12.19 16.57 13.58
C ALA A 201 12.81 17.97 13.42
N HIS A 202 13.70 18.31 14.34
CA HIS A 202 14.46 19.58 14.35
C HIS A 202 15.55 19.61 13.25
N ALA A 203 15.15 19.58 11.98
CA ALA A 203 16.05 19.64 10.83
C ALA A 203 15.61 20.70 9.80
N LYS A 204 16.54 21.14 8.96
CA LYS A 204 16.38 22.34 8.10
C LYS A 204 15.37 22.14 6.96
N ASN A 205 15.31 20.95 6.39
CA ASN A 205 14.40 20.65 5.28
C ASN A 205 13.66 19.33 5.46
N MET A 206 12.53 19.19 4.77
CA MET A 206 11.64 18.03 4.87
C MET A 206 12.34 16.69 4.63
N LYS A 207 13.30 16.63 3.71
CA LYS A 207 14.02 15.38 3.41
C LYS A 207 14.91 14.97 4.59
N GLU A 208 15.63 15.91 5.18
CA GLU A 208 16.41 15.67 6.40
C GLU A 208 15.53 15.31 7.58
N GLN A 209 14.40 16.01 7.75
CA GLN A 209 13.41 15.72 8.79
C GLN A 209 12.91 14.28 8.69
N VAL A 210 12.49 13.82 7.51
CA VAL A 210 12.05 12.43 7.35
C VAL A 210 13.21 11.43 7.52
N ASN A 211 14.43 11.80 7.12
CA ASN A 211 15.60 10.95 7.34
C ASN A 211 15.91 10.73 8.83
N THR A 212 15.65 11.69 9.73
CA THR A 212 15.79 11.45 11.17
C THR A 212 14.80 10.39 11.64
N LEU A 213 13.54 10.44 11.17
CA LEU A 213 12.53 9.44 11.47
C LEU A 213 12.93 8.06 10.94
N PHE A 214 13.49 7.97 9.73
CA PHE A 214 14.02 6.72 9.18
C PHE A 214 15.18 6.13 9.97
N LYS A 215 16.02 6.97 10.59
CA LYS A 215 17.07 6.51 11.53
C LYS A 215 16.45 5.95 12.81
N LYS A 216 15.30 6.47 13.24
CA LYS A 216 14.56 6.01 14.43
C LYS A 216 13.67 4.78 14.21
N GLY A 217 13.41 4.38 12.97
CA GLY A 217 12.88 3.05 12.65
C GLY A 217 11.69 3.00 11.70
N THR A 218 10.96 4.09 11.46
CA THR A 218 9.90 4.09 10.43
C THR A 218 10.47 3.79 9.06
N ARG A 219 9.61 3.28 8.18
CA ARG A 219 9.96 2.96 6.79
C ARG A 219 9.17 3.75 5.76
N VAL A 220 7.94 4.15 6.10
CA VAL A 220 7.07 4.93 5.21
C VAL A 220 6.49 6.11 5.98
N VAL A 221 6.64 7.30 5.40
CA VAL A 221 6.11 8.55 5.95
C VAL A 221 5.35 9.27 4.83
N ALA A 222 4.09 9.61 5.05
CA ALA A 222 3.35 10.51 4.18
C ALA A 222 3.22 11.88 4.85
N VAL A 223 3.80 12.89 4.22
CA VAL A 223 3.81 14.27 4.70
C VAL A 223 2.72 15.05 3.96
N LYS A 224 1.70 15.47 4.70
CA LYS A 224 0.58 16.31 4.21
C LYS A 224 1.07 17.76 4.11
N GLN A 225 0.79 18.41 2.98
CA GLN A 225 1.24 19.77 2.66
C GLN A 225 0.09 20.64 2.17
N GLU A 226 -1.10 20.43 2.75
CA GLU A 226 -2.33 21.19 2.46
C GLU A 226 -2.60 21.38 0.96
N ALA A 227 -2.74 22.63 0.50
CA ALA A 227 -3.02 22.98 -0.90
C ALA A 227 -1.93 22.47 -1.88
N LYS A 228 -0.73 22.13 -1.41
CA LYS A 228 0.35 21.55 -2.24
C LYS A 228 0.21 20.04 -2.45
N GLY A 229 -0.75 19.40 -1.76
CA GLY A 229 -0.99 17.96 -1.78
C GLY A 229 -0.23 17.24 -0.67
N ALA A 230 0.49 16.17 -1.02
CA ALA A 230 1.26 15.39 -0.07
C ALA A 230 2.51 14.78 -0.73
N THR A 231 3.53 14.52 0.07
CA THR A 231 4.75 13.83 -0.39
C THR A 231 4.91 12.50 0.34
N LEU A 232 5.10 11.44 -0.44
CA LEU A 232 5.40 10.10 0.08
C LEU A 232 6.91 9.91 0.16
N PHE A 233 7.37 9.50 1.33
CA PHE A 233 8.74 9.09 1.58
C PHE A 233 8.77 7.61 1.94
N ILE A 234 9.62 6.86 1.26
CA ILE A 234 9.90 5.45 1.57
C ILE A 234 11.41 5.34 1.81
N LYS A 235 11.82 4.69 2.89
CA LYS A 235 13.23 4.55 3.24
C LYS A 235 14.02 3.93 2.09
N GLY A 236 15.05 4.63 1.63
CA GLY A 236 15.89 4.21 0.50
C GLY A 236 15.29 4.47 -0.88
N LEU A 237 14.23 5.28 -1.00
CA LEU A 237 13.69 5.76 -2.27
C LEU A 237 13.70 7.29 -2.34
N PRO A 238 13.78 7.87 -3.55
CA PRO A 238 13.53 9.30 -3.71
C PRO A 238 12.09 9.66 -3.28
N PRO A 239 11.88 10.87 -2.71
CA PRO A 239 10.56 11.32 -2.35
C PRO A 239 9.67 11.48 -3.58
N LYS A 240 8.39 11.14 -3.45
CA LYS A 240 7.42 11.23 -4.53
C LYS A 240 6.29 12.16 -4.15
N ARG A 241 6.15 13.26 -4.88
CA ARG A 241 5.10 14.26 -4.67
C ARG A 241 3.81 13.85 -5.36
N PHE A 242 2.69 14.06 -4.67
CA PHE A 242 1.33 13.86 -5.16
C PHE A 242 0.61 15.20 -5.02
N PRO A 243 0.34 15.92 -6.12
CA PRO A 243 -0.34 17.21 -6.07
C PRO A 243 -1.76 17.06 -5.51
N SER A 244 -2.27 18.14 -4.92
CA SER A 244 -3.66 18.23 -4.50
C SER A 244 -4.59 18.10 -5.70
N VAL A 245 -5.84 17.71 -5.45
CA VAL A 245 -6.89 17.75 -6.47
C VAL A 245 -7.56 19.11 -6.35
N ALA A 246 -7.57 19.88 -7.45
CA ALA A 246 -8.19 21.20 -7.49
C ALA A 246 -9.65 21.12 -7.03
N SER A 247 -10.02 21.95 -6.06
CA SER A 247 -11.33 21.96 -5.42
C SER A 247 -11.62 23.34 -4.83
N SER A 248 -12.89 23.74 -4.84
CA SER A 248 -13.34 24.87 -4.03
C SER A 248 -13.18 24.54 -2.55
N VAL A 249 -12.66 25.50 -1.76
CA VAL A 249 -12.42 25.30 -0.33
C VAL A 249 -13.56 25.95 0.44
N VAL A 250 -14.24 25.13 1.25
CA VAL A 250 -15.30 25.56 2.18
C VAL A 250 -14.81 25.39 3.62
N ASP A 251 -14.29 24.22 3.97
CA ASP A 251 -13.81 23.92 5.33
C ASP A 251 -12.68 22.88 5.33
N THR A 252 -11.52 23.22 5.86
CA THR A 252 -10.35 22.33 5.95
C THR A 252 -10.31 21.41 7.18
N THR A 253 -11.24 21.55 8.14
CA THR A 253 -11.29 20.72 9.37
C THR A 253 -11.30 19.23 9.01
N ALA A 254 -10.61 18.35 9.73
CA ALA A 254 -10.58 16.92 9.43
C ALA A 254 -10.08 16.52 8.01
N ALA A 255 -9.48 17.45 7.23
CA ALA A 255 -8.90 17.10 5.92
C ALA A 255 -7.76 16.08 6.07
N GLY A 256 -6.99 16.15 7.16
CA GLY A 256 -5.97 15.16 7.51
C GLY A 256 -6.57 13.78 7.81
N ASP A 257 -7.68 13.73 8.54
CA ASP A 257 -8.39 12.46 8.81
C ASP A 257 -8.98 11.86 7.53
N ALA A 258 -9.53 12.72 6.66
CA ALA A 258 -10.03 12.34 5.35
C ALA A 258 -8.92 11.76 4.45
N PHE A 259 -7.76 12.40 4.44
CA PHE A 259 -6.56 11.90 3.77
C PHE A 259 -6.20 10.50 4.28
N ASN A 260 -6.12 10.34 5.61
CA ASN A 260 -5.77 9.07 6.22
C ASN A 260 -6.79 7.96 5.86
N ALA A 261 -8.09 8.27 5.86
CA ALA A 261 -9.16 7.33 5.49
C ALA A 261 -9.07 6.91 4.01
N GLY A 262 -8.80 7.85 3.09
CA GLY A 262 -8.57 7.55 1.68
C GLY A 262 -7.31 6.69 1.46
N PHE A 263 -6.25 6.92 2.24
CA PHE A 263 -5.06 6.06 2.21
C PHE A 263 -5.39 4.63 2.66
N ALA A 264 -6.13 4.48 3.76
CA ALA A 264 -6.57 3.18 4.28
C ALA A 264 -7.48 2.43 3.29
N PHE A 265 -8.35 3.15 2.57
CA PHE A 265 -9.14 2.58 1.46
C PHE A 265 -8.22 1.95 0.41
N GLY A 266 -7.16 2.66 -0.01
CA GLY A 266 -6.17 2.13 -0.95
C GLY A 266 -5.49 0.86 -0.45
N LEU A 267 -5.06 0.84 0.82
CA LEU A 267 -4.40 -0.32 1.43
C LEU A 267 -5.31 -1.56 1.45
N LEU A 268 -6.57 -1.41 1.87
CA LEU A 268 -7.53 -2.51 1.92
C LEU A 268 -7.90 -3.05 0.54
N ASN A 269 -7.82 -2.20 -0.49
CA ASN A 269 -8.04 -2.58 -1.89
C ASN A 269 -6.75 -3.07 -2.58
N ASN A 270 -5.66 -3.27 -1.84
CA ASN A 270 -4.35 -3.70 -2.36
C ASN A 270 -3.83 -2.79 -3.50
N CYS A 271 -4.07 -1.48 -3.40
CA CYS A 271 -3.50 -0.50 -4.31
C CYS A 271 -1.99 -0.33 -4.04
N SER A 272 -1.23 0.12 -5.04
CA SER A 272 0.13 0.63 -4.79
C SER A 272 0.10 1.81 -3.82
N LEU A 273 1.22 2.10 -3.17
CA LEU A 273 1.32 3.26 -2.29
C LEU A 273 1.06 4.58 -3.04
N GLY A 274 1.46 4.70 -4.30
CA GLY A 274 1.10 5.86 -5.10
C GLY A 274 -0.40 6.01 -5.31
N ASN A 275 -1.13 4.91 -5.51
CA ASN A 275 -2.58 4.94 -5.59
C ASN A 275 -3.25 5.17 -4.24
N CYS A 276 -2.66 4.72 -3.14
CA CYS A 276 -3.09 5.09 -1.78
C CYS A 276 -2.99 6.61 -1.56
N MET A 277 -1.87 7.23 -1.99
CA MET A 277 -1.68 8.69 -1.91
C MET A 277 -2.69 9.47 -2.78
N ARG A 278 -3.01 8.97 -3.98
CA ARG A 278 -4.04 9.58 -4.84
C ARG A 278 -5.43 9.48 -4.23
N ALA A 279 -5.78 8.32 -3.67
CA ALA A 279 -7.02 8.10 -2.96
C ALA A 279 -7.14 9.04 -1.75
N ALA A 280 -6.05 9.19 -1.00
CA ALA A 280 -5.93 10.10 0.13
C ALA A 280 -6.17 11.56 -0.27
N ASN A 281 -5.45 12.08 -1.28
CA ASN A 281 -5.63 13.45 -1.78
C ASN A 281 -7.05 13.70 -2.32
N PHE A 282 -7.63 12.75 -3.05
CA PHE A 282 -8.98 12.91 -3.58
C PHE A 282 -10.04 12.91 -2.48
N THR A 283 -9.89 12.05 -1.46
CA THR A 283 -10.79 12.02 -0.31
C THR A 283 -10.70 13.32 0.49
N ALA A 284 -9.49 13.82 0.74
CA ALA A 284 -9.29 15.11 1.40
C ALA A 284 -9.88 16.27 0.59
N ALA A 285 -9.64 16.32 -0.73
CA ALA A 285 -10.21 17.32 -1.62
C ALA A 285 -11.74 17.31 -1.61
N LYS A 286 -12.36 16.12 -1.55
CA LYS A 286 -13.82 16.03 -1.43
C LYS A 286 -14.30 16.52 -0.07
N LYS A 287 -13.57 16.22 1.01
CA LYS A 287 -13.93 16.70 2.35
C LYS A 287 -13.93 18.21 2.41
N ILE A 288 -12.91 18.88 1.86
CA ILE A 288 -12.76 20.34 2.03
C ILE A 288 -13.82 21.18 1.32
N GLN A 289 -14.59 20.58 0.41
CA GLN A 289 -15.72 21.20 -0.27
C GLN A 289 -16.98 21.29 0.60
N HIS A 290 -16.96 20.75 1.82
CA HIS A 290 -18.12 20.66 2.69
C HIS A 290 -17.75 20.89 4.17
N HIS A 291 -18.67 21.47 4.95
CA HIS A 291 -18.55 21.57 6.42
C HIS A 291 -18.68 20.22 7.13
N SER A 292 -19.42 19.28 6.53
CA SER A 292 -19.58 17.94 7.08
C SER A 292 -18.36 17.05 6.78
N LEU A 293 -18.25 15.91 7.47
CA LEU A 293 -17.29 14.85 7.16
C LEU A 293 -17.64 14.16 5.83
N ALA A 294 -17.66 14.90 4.73
CA ALA A 294 -17.99 14.41 3.39
C ALA A 294 -16.88 13.48 2.86
N ALA A 295 -17.29 12.53 2.03
CA ALA A 295 -16.40 11.59 1.36
C ALA A 295 -16.91 11.36 -0.08
N PRO A 296 -16.03 11.01 -1.03
CA PRO A 296 -16.46 10.60 -2.35
C PRO A 296 -17.20 9.26 -2.28
N SER A 297 -18.07 9.00 -3.25
CA SER A 297 -18.65 7.65 -3.38
C SER A 297 -17.58 6.63 -3.74
N VAL A 298 -17.80 5.36 -3.37
CA VAL A 298 -16.88 4.25 -3.68
C VAL A 298 -16.58 4.18 -5.18
N ASN A 299 -17.60 4.37 -6.01
CA ASN A 299 -17.46 4.36 -7.47
C ASN A 299 -16.63 5.55 -7.97
N ALA A 300 -16.87 6.76 -7.45
CA ALA A 300 -16.09 7.94 -7.83
C ALA A 300 -14.61 7.78 -7.43
N LEU A 301 -14.34 7.30 -6.21
CA LEU A 301 -12.97 7.07 -5.73
C LEU A 301 -12.26 5.97 -6.54
N THR A 302 -12.93 4.85 -6.80
CA THR A 302 -12.37 3.73 -7.57
C THR A 302 -12.11 4.15 -9.01
N HIS A 303 -13.04 4.86 -9.64
CA HIS A 303 -12.86 5.41 -10.98
C HIS A 303 -11.69 6.40 -11.02
N PHE A 304 -11.61 7.33 -10.07
CA PHE A 304 -10.51 8.29 -9.95
C PHE A 304 -9.16 7.59 -9.85
N ILE A 305 -9.04 6.55 -9.03
CA ILE A 305 -7.81 5.75 -8.92
C ILE A 305 -7.50 5.07 -10.26
N ALA A 306 -8.50 4.49 -10.93
CA ALA A 306 -8.30 3.77 -12.18
C ALA A 306 -7.78 4.67 -13.31
N ILE A 307 -8.39 5.84 -13.51
CA ILE A 307 -7.98 6.78 -14.57
C ILE A 307 -6.61 7.44 -14.29
N ASN A 308 -6.26 7.60 -13.01
CA ASN A 308 -4.99 8.17 -12.57
C ASN A 308 -3.93 7.11 -12.23
N ASN A 309 -4.24 5.82 -12.44
CA ASN A 309 -3.30 4.75 -12.20
C ASN A 309 -2.15 4.88 -13.20
N ARG A 310 -0.94 5.03 -12.66
CA ARG A 310 0.29 5.10 -13.44
C ARG A 310 1.24 4.04 -12.89
N PRO A 311 1.91 3.26 -13.75
CA PRO A 311 2.99 2.41 -13.31
C PRO A 311 4.02 3.24 -12.55
N GLU A 312 4.59 2.66 -11.51
CA GLU A 312 5.71 3.25 -10.80
C GLU A 312 7.00 2.92 -11.55
N LEU A 313 7.93 3.87 -11.60
CA LEU A 313 9.23 3.70 -12.24
C LEU A 313 10.31 4.01 -11.20
N ILE A 314 11.18 3.03 -10.96
CA ILE A 314 12.41 3.17 -10.18
C ILE A 314 13.57 3.06 -11.16
N VAL A 315 14.38 4.12 -11.25
CA VAL A 315 15.59 4.15 -12.07
C VAL A 315 16.81 4.03 -11.15
N GLU A 316 17.50 2.91 -11.26
CA GLU A 316 18.73 2.61 -10.53
C GLU A 316 19.96 2.93 -11.37
N LYS A 317 21.11 3.09 -10.71
CA LYS A 317 22.34 3.55 -11.36
C LYS A 317 22.83 2.61 -12.47
N ASN A 318 22.80 1.31 -12.21
CA ASN A 318 23.36 0.26 -13.06
C ASN A 318 22.65 -1.09 -12.81
N TYR A 319 23.10 -2.14 -13.50
CA TYR A 319 22.53 -3.48 -13.41
C TYR A 319 22.54 -4.06 -11.99
N ASP A 320 23.61 -3.84 -11.22
CA ASP A 320 23.75 -4.40 -9.88
C ASP A 320 22.79 -3.73 -8.90
N GLU A 321 22.68 -2.39 -8.91
CA GLU A 321 21.71 -1.66 -8.09
C GLU A 321 20.27 -2.00 -8.49
N MET A 322 19.98 -2.08 -9.80
CA MET A 322 18.68 -2.55 -10.32
C MET A 322 18.33 -3.93 -9.77
N SER A 323 19.31 -4.84 -9.70
CA SER A 323 19.13 -6.22 -9.22
C SER A 323 18.96 -6.33 -7.71
N LYS A 324 19.46 -5.38 -6.91
CA LYS A 324 19.24 -5.32 -5.45
C LYS A 324 17.80 -4.97 -5.09
N ARG A 325 17.13 -4.15 -5.91
CA ARG A 325 15.76 -3.67 -5.64
C ARG A 325 14.71 -4.79 -5.55
N PRO A 326 14.59 -5.73 -6.52
CA PRO A 326 13.65 -6.84 -6.41
C PRO A 326 13.95 -7.75 -5.22
N VAL A 327 15.22 -7.92 -4.84
CA VAL A 327 15.64 -8.69 -3.66
C VAL A 327 15.05 -8.09 -2.39
N GLN A 328 15.18 -6.76 -2.22
CA GLN A 328 14.62 -6.06 -1.07
C GLN A 328 13.10 -6.22 -0.98
N ILE A 329 12.40 -6.16 -2.11
CA ILE A 329 10.95 -6.32 -2.17
C ILE A 329 10.55 -7.76 -1.82
N VAL A 330 11.20 -8.78 -2.41
CA VAL A 330 10.94 -10.19 -2.11
C VAL A 330 11.14 -10.51 -0.62
N ILE A 331 12.24 -10.05 -0.02
CA ILE A 331 12.52 -10.25 1.41
C ILE A 331 11.45 -9.58 2.26
N GLN A 332 11.07 -8.34 1.94
CA GLN A 332 10.00 -7.64 2.66
C GLN A 332 8.68 -8.37 2.55
N THR A 333 8.31 -8.85 1.36
CA THR A 333 7.09 -9.63 1.15
C THR A 333 7.10 -10.90 2.02
N LEU A 334 8.22 -11.61 2.09
CA LEU A 334 8.35 -12.84 2.90
C LEU A 334 8.37 -12.58 4.41
N HIS A 335 8.91 -11.46 4.86
CA HIS A 335 8.85 -11.07 6.26
C HIS A 335 7.41 -10.75 6.70
N HIS A 336 6.58 -10.18 5.81
CA HIS A 336 5.17 -9.91 6.10
C HIS A 336 4.27 -11.14 5.90
N ASN A 337 4.59 -11.97 4.90
CA ASN A 337 3.85 -13.16 4.53
C ASN A 337 4.82 -14.28 4.14
N PRO A 338 5.19 -15.17 5.08
CA PRO A 338 6.08 -16.30 4.78
C PRO A 338 5.53 -17.26 3.72
N ASP A 339 4.21 -17.31 3.53
CA ASP A 339 3.53 -18.16 2.54
C ASP A 339 3.34 -17.46 1.18
N ALA A 340 3.99 -16.30 0.98
CA ALA A 340 3.86 -15.50 -0.23
C ALA A 340 4.20 -16.30 -1.50
N CYS A 341 3.47 -16.00 -2.57
CA CYS A 341 3.56 -16.65 -3.85
C CYS A 341 4.18 -15.73 -4.91
N PHE A 342 5.20 -16.23 -5.61
CA PHE A 342 5.96 -15.46 -6.61
C PHE A 342 5.84 -16.08 -7.99
N ALA A 343 5.63 -15.29 -9.03
CA ALA A 343 5.88 -15.73 -10.40
C ALA A 343 7.28 -15.29 -10.82
N LEU A 344 8.09 -16.24 -11.29
CA LEU A 344 9.52 -16.06 -11.49
C LEU A 344 9.89 -16.01 -12.98
N PRO A 345 10.68 -15.02 -13.42
CA PRO A 345 11.11 -14.89 -14.80
C PRO A 345 12.38 -15.67 -15.06
N THR A 346 12.58 -16.03 -16.32
CA THR A 346 13.81 -16.59 -16.85
C THR A 346 14.57 -15.56 -17.69
N GLY A 347 15.76 -15.93 -18.15
CA GLY A 347 16.61 -15.10 -19.01
C GLY A 347 17.71 -14.36 -18.27
N ALA A 348 18.39 -13.44 -18.98
CA ALA A 348 19.61 -12.81 -18.49
C ALA A 348 19.38 -11.82 -17.34
N THR A 349 18.38 -10.94 -17.46
CA THR A 349 18.12 -9.86 -16.49
C THR A 349 17.97 -10.34 -15.04
N PRO A 350 17.18 -11.39 -14.72
CA PRO A 350 16.97 -11.80 -13.32
C PRO A 350 18.13 -12.60 -12.68
N LYS A 351 19.20 -12.94 -13.42
CA LYS A 351 20.29 -13.79 -12.88
C LYS A 351 20.93 -13.21 -11.62
N GLU A 352 21.26 -11.93 -11.63
CA GLU A 352 21.89 -11.27 -10.49
C GLU A 352 20.92 -11.14 -9.30
N MET A 353 19.63 -10.91 -9.55
CA MET A 353 18.60 -10.97 -8.51
C MET A 353 18.60 -12.35 -7.81
N TYR A 354 18.66 -13.45 -8.56
CA TYR A 354 18.71 -14.79 -7.95
C TYR A 354 19.98 -15.00 -7.13
N ARG A 355 21.15 -14.57 -7.63
CA ARG A 355 22.41 -14.65 -6.89
C ARG A 355 22.32 -13.91 -5.55
N LEU A 356 21.75 -12.70 -5.56
CA LEU A 356 21.56 -11.89 -4.36
C LEU A 356 20.52 -12.49 -3.39
N LEU A 357 19.43 -13.09 -3.89
CA LEU A 357 18.45 -13.82 -3.05
C LEU A 357 19.08 -15.04 -2.36
N VAL A 358 19.90 -15.81 -3.08
CA VAL A 358 20.66 -16.93 -2.52
C VAL A 358 21.62 -16.45 -1.44
N SER A 359 22.34 -15.35 -1.67
CA SER A 359 23.21 -14.74 -0.66
C SER A 359 22.45 -14.27 0.59
N ALA A 360 21.28 -13.66 0.40
CA ALA A 360 20.40 -13.26 1.51
C ALA A 360 19.90 -14.47 2.32
N TYR A 361 19.58 -15.58 1.66
CA TYR A 361 19.22 -16.83 2.33
C TYR A 361 20.38 -17.42 3.13
N LYS A 362 21.56 -17.54 2.50
CA LYS A 362 22.78 -18.08 3.16
C LYS A 362 23.21 -17.25 4.36
N SER A 363 22.95 -15.94 4.36
CA SER A 363 23.20 -15.04 5.50
C SER A 363 22.06 -14.98 6.52
N GLY A 364 21.06 -15.86 6.43
CA GLY A 364 19.96 -15.96 7.40
C GLY A 364 18.93 -14.83 7.33
N LYS A 365 18.99 -13.95 6.32
CA LYS A 365 18.09 -12.78 6.22
C LYS A 365 16.68 -13.14 5.74
N VAL A 366 16.52 -14.29 5.10
CA VAL A 366 15.23 -14.73 4.52
C VAL A 366 15.15 -16.25 4.46
N SER A 367 13.93 -16.80 4.55
CA SER A 367 13.63 -18.24 4.39
C SER A 367 12.56 -18.42 3.31
N PHE A 368 12.73 -19.45 2.46
CA PHE A 368 11.81 -19.79 1.37
C PHE A 368 11.03 -21.09 1.63
N SER A 369 11.15 -21.65 2.84
CA SER A 369 10.53 -22.94 3.23
C SER A 369 9.00 -22.99 3.15
N LYS A 370 8.35 -21.82 3.23
CA LYS A 370 6.89 -21.65 3.15
C LYS A 370 6.44 -20.98 1.85
N ALA A 371 7.35 -20.31 1.16
CA ALA A 371 7.08 -19.59 -0.08
C ALA A 371 6.59 -20.53 -1.19
N ARG A 372 5.80 -19.97 -2.11
CA ARG A 372 5.27 -20.64 -3.31
C ARG A 372 5.77 -19.96 -4.57
N PHE A 373 5.95 -20.73 -5.64
CA PHE A 373 6.58 -20.24 -6.87
C PHE A 373 5.90 -20.76 -8.13
N PHE A 374 5.63 -19.89 -9.09
CA PHE A 374 5.16 -20.23 -10.43
C PHE A 374 6.26 -19.93 -11.46
N ALA A 375 6.51 -20.86 -12.38
CA ALA A 375 7.26 -20.56 -13.60
C ALA A 375 6.35 -19.84 -14.60
N ILE A 376 6.88 -18.81 -15.27
CA ILE A 376 6.10 -18.02 -16.24
C ILE A 376 5.95 -18.75 -17.58
N ASP A 377 6.97 -19.48 -17.99
CA ASP A 377 7.07 -20.08 -19.31
C ASP A 377 7.92 -21.36 -19.30
N GLU A 378 7.75 -22.16 -20.35
CA GLU A 378 8.58 -23.34 -20.64
C GLU A 378 8.54 -23.66 -22.14
N TYR A 379 9.60 -24.23 -22.69
CA TYR A 379 9.59 -24.73 -24.07
C TYR A 379 8.83 -26.06 -24.17
N VAL A 380 8.06 -26.24 -25.25
CA VAL A 380 7.38 -27.52 -25.51
C VAL A 380 8.38 -28.54 -26.05
N GLY A 381 8.30 -29.78 -25.55
CA GLY A 381 9.12 -30.90 -25.96
C GLY A 381 10.39 -31.12 -25.13
N LEU A 382 10.77 -30.17 -24.27
CA LEU A 382 11.95 -30.33 -23.41
C LEU A 382 11.59 -31.01 -22.09
N GLN A 383 12.48 -31.89 -21.64
CA GLN A 383 12.40 -32.48 -20.30
C GLN A 383 12.88 -31.47 -19.25
N GLN A 384 12.43 -31.60 -18.00
CA GLN A 384 12.79 -30.65 -16.93
C GLN A 384 14.27 -30.67 -16.53
N ASN A 385 15.00 -31.72 -16.89
CA ASN A 385 16.44 -31.87 -16.69
C ASN A 385 17.27 -31.39 -17.89
N ASP A 386 16.65 -31.05 -19.02
CA ASP A 386 17.33 -30.48 -20.18
C ASP A 386 17.90 -29.10 -19.82
N GLU A 387 19.18 -28.87 -20.11
CA GLU A 387 19.89 -27.63 -19.78
C GLU A 387 19.30 -26.39 -20.45
N SER A 388 18.63 -26.57 -21.58
CA SER A 388 17.93 -25.51 -22.32
C SER A 388 16.52 -25.24 -21.77
N SER A 389 16.01 -26.05 -20.84
CA SER A 389 14.69 -25.84 -20.22
C SER A 389 14.69 -24.71 -19.19
N PHE A 390 13.56 -24.03 -19.07
CA PHE A 390 13.38 -22.99 -18.05
C PHE A 390 13.22 -23.57 -16.65
N SER A 391 12.72 -24.80 -16.54
CA SER A 391 12.75 -25.60 -15.32
C SER A 391 14.18 -25.84 -14.82
N PHE A 392 15.12 -26.18 -15.72
CA PHE A 392 16.53 -26.31 -15.38
C PHE A 392 17.14 -24.97 -14.97
N PHE A 393 16.87 -23.90 -15.72
CA PHE A 393 17.34 -22.56 -15.40
C PHE A 393 16.97 -22.14 -13.97
N LEU A 394 15.70 -22.27 -13.58
CA LEU A 394 15.24 -21.88 -12.24
C LEU A 394 15.84 -22.78 -11.15
N ARG A 395 16.00 -24.08 -11.43
CA ARG A 395 16.66 -25.00 -10.50
C ARG A 395 18.12 -24.61 -10.26
N GLN A 396 18.89 -24.41 -11.32
CA GLN A 396 20.32 -24.09 -11.26
C GLN A 396 20.58 -22.71 -10.62
N ASN A 397 19.77 -21.71 -10.93
CA ASN A 397 20.00 -20.34 -10.46
C ASN A 397 19.42 -20.10 -9.07
N PHE A 398 18.37 -20.83 -8.67
CA PHE A 398 17.64 -20.53 -7.44
C PHE A 398 17.26 -21.76 -6.61
N PHE A 399 16.41 -22.66 -7.12
CA PHE A 399 15.78 -23.68 -6.26
C PHE A 399 16.75 -24.70 -5.64
N SER A 400 17.88 -25.03 -6.29
CA SER A 400 18.88 -25.94 -5.70
C SER A 400 19.74 -25.30 -4.61
N LYS A 401 19.62 -23.98 -4.40
CA LYS A 401 20.49 -23.19 -3.51
C LYS A 401 19.76 -22.61 -2.30
N VAL A 402 18.46 -22.89 -2.17
CA VAL A 402 17.58 -22.37 -1.12
C VAL A 402 16.65 -23.45 -0.58
N ASN A 403 16.04 -23.24 0.58
CA ASN A 403 15.12 -24.18 1.21
C ASN A 403 13.69 -24.17 0.65
N ALA A 404 13.49 -23.84 -0.64
CA ALA A 404 12.18 -23.87 -1.27
C ALA A 404 11.68 -25.31 -1.44
N LYS A 405 10.44 -25.60 -1.03
CA LYS A 405 9.88 -26.96 -1.11
C LYS A 405 9.38 -27.26 -2.52
N LYS A 406 9.75 -28.41 -3.09
CA LYS A 406 9.29 -28.86 -4.43
C LYS A 406 7.76 -28.87 -4.58
N LYS A 407 7.02 -29.24 -3.52
CA LYS A 407 5.55 -29.21 -3.53
C LYS A 407 4.94 -27.79 -3.63
N ASN A 408 5.75 -26.76 -3.36
CA ASN A 408 5.38 -25.35 -3.48
C ASN A 408 5.92 -24.71 -4.77
N THR A 409 6.58 -25.48 -5.65
CA THR A 409 7.07 -25.00 -6.95
C THR A 409 6.19 -25.56 -8.07
N PHE A 410 5.46 -24.68 -8.73
CA PHE A 410 4.53 -24.97 -9.81
C PHE A 410 5.19 -24.66 -11.15
N LEU A 411 5.87 -25.66 -11.72
CA LEU A 411 6.52 -25.56 -13.03
C LEU A 411 5.56 -25.99 -14.14
N LEU A 412 5.77 -25.47 -15.35
CA LEU A 412 5.06 -25.93 -16.55
C LEU A 412 5.78 -27.16 -17.11
N ASN A 413 5.06 -28.26 -17.34
CA ASN A 413 5.66 -29.46 -17.93
C ASN A 413 5.58 -29.40 -19.47
N GLY A 414 6.69 -29.02 -20.10
CA GLY A 414 6.82 -28.89 -21.56
C GLY A 414 6.80 -30.21 -22.33
N SER A 415 7.17 -31.33 -21.70
CA SER A 415 7.20 -32.66 -22.33
C SER A 415 5.90 -33.46 -22.16
N ALA A 416 4.88 -32.89 -21.53
CA ALA A 416 3.61 -33.58 -21.30
C ALA A 416 2.81 -33.79 -22.60
N THR A 417 2.20 -34.96 -22.75
CA THR A 417 1.35 -35.31 -23.90
C THR A 417 0.14 -34.39 -24.04
N ASN A 418 -0.52 -34.05 -22.91
CA ASN A 418 -1.67 -33.15 -22.89
C ASN A 418 -1.29 -31.77 -22.33
N LEU A 419 -0.78 -30.91 -23.21
CA LEU A 419 -0.38 -29.53 -22.87
C LEU A 419 -1.56 -28.67 -22.39
N ARG A 420 -2.78 -28.91 -22.91
CA ARG A 420 -3.99 -28.18 -22.48
C ARG A 420 -4.30 -28.45 -21.00
N ALA A 421 -4.16 -29.71 -20.57
CA ALA A 421 -4.31 -30.08 -19.17
C ALA A 421 -3.22 -29.47 -18.27
N VAL A 422 -1.98 -29.35 -18.77
CA VAL A 422 -0.90 -28.63 -18.06
C VAL A 422 -1.29 -27.16 -17.83
N CYS A 423 -1.72 -26.46 -18.88
CA CYS A 423 -2.17 -25.07 -18.77
C CYS A 423 -3.35 -24.91 -17.81
N ALA A 424 -4.36 -25.79 -17.90
CA ALA A 424 -5.55 -25.73 -17.05
C ALA A 424 -5.22 -25.95 -15.56
N ARG A 425 -4.34 -26.92 -15.25
CA ARG A 425 -3.86 -27.15 -13.87
C ARG A 425 -3.07 -25.96 -13.33
N HIS A 426 -2.24 -25.35 -14.18
CA HIS A 426 -1.46 -24.18 -13.81
C HIS A 426 -2.36 -22.97 -13.52
N GLU A 427 -3.38 -22.73 -14.35
CA GLU A 427 -4.42 -21.71 -14.11
C GLU A 427 -5.20 -21.95 -12.81
N ALA A 428 -5.62 -23.19 -12.56
CA ALA A 428 -6.32 -23.53 -11.32
C ALA A 428 -5.45 -23.30 -10.08
N ALA A 429 -4.16 -23.64 -10.17
CA ALA A 429 -3.20 -23.37 -9.11
C ALA A 429 -3.00 -21.86 -8.89
N ILE A 430 -2.87 -21.06 -9.95
CA ILE A 430 -2.76 -19.59 -9.84
C ILE A 430 -4.01 -19.01 -9.20
N ARG A 431 -5.21 -19.39 -9.65
CA ARG A 431 -6.48 -18.90 -9.06
C ARG A 431 -6.63 -19.29 -7.59
N LYS A 432 -6.20 -20.50 -7.21
CA LYS A 432 -6.26 -20.99 -5.83
C LYS A 432 -5.29 -20.26 -4.91
N ASN A 433 -4.07 -20.01 -5.39
CA ASN A 433 -2.98 -19.52 -4.56
C ASN A 433 -2.82 -17.99 -4.58
N GLY A 434 -3.24 -17.34 -5.66
CA GLY A 434 -2.86 -15.97 -5.99
C GLY A 434 -1.37 -15.84 -6.31
N ILE A 435 -0.94 -14.67 -6.76
CA ILE A 435 0.46 -14.29 -6.93
C ILE A 435 0.68 -13.00 -6.14
N ASP A 436 1.42 -13.04 -5.03
CA ASP A 436 1.73 -11.83 -4.27
C ASP A 436 2.64 -10.89 -5.08
N LEU A 437 3.61 -11.46 -5.81
CA LEU A 437 4.53 -10.69 -6.65
C LEU A 437 4.88 -11.43 -7.95
N CYS A 438 4.44 -10.88 -9.08
CA CYS A 438 4.78 -11.36 -10.41
C CYS A 438 5.98 -10.60 -10.94
N ILE A 439 7.15 -11.25 -10.98
CA ILE A 439 8.40 -10.65 -11.43
C ILE A 439 8.60 -11.01 -12.91
N LEU A 440 8.83 -10.00 -13.74
CA LEU A 440 8.85 -10.11 -15.18
C LEU A 440 10.16 -9.54 -15.74
N GLY A 441 10.69 -10.17 -16.78
CA GLY A 441 11.65 -9.52 -17.67
C GLY A 441 10.94 -8.94 -18.89
N ILE A 442 11.55 -7.94 -19.53
CA ILE A 442 11.07 -7.41 -20.81
C ILE A 442 12.09 -7.61 -21.93
N ALA A 443 11.63 -8.00 -23.11
CA ALA A 443 12.45 -8.07 -24.31
C ALA A 443 12.52 -6.74 -25.08
N PRO A 444 13.49 -6.55 -26.00
CA PRO A 444 13.59 -5.31 -26.80
C PRO A 444 12.34 -4.97 -27.62
N ASN A 445 11.52 -5.98 -27.97
CA ASN A 445 10.24 -5.82 -28.66
C ASN A 445 9.02 -5.83 -27.71
N GLY A 446 9.24 -5.70 -26.40
CA GLY A 446 8.16 -5.60 -25.40
C GLY A 446 7.49 -6.91 -24.98
N HIS A 447 7.95 -8.07 -25.48
CA HIS A 447 7.39 -9.34 -25.04
C HIS A 447 7.75 -9.64 -23.58
N ILE A 448 6.83 -10.36 -22.91
CA ILE A 448 6.92 -10.81 -21.51
C ILE A 448 6.58 -12.29 -21.49
N GLY A 449 7.51 -13.11 -20.98
CA GLY A 449 7.47 -14.55 -21.22
C GLY A 449 7.45 -14.84 -22.72
N PHE A 450 6.55 -15.70 -23.19
CA PHE A 450 6.27 -15.85 -24.63
C PHE A 450 5.04 -15.08 -25.12
N ASN A 451 4.58 -14.06 -24.38
CA ASN A 451 3.58 -13.13 -24.88
C ASN A 451 4.23 -12.11 -25.82
N GLU A 452 4.38 -12.50 -27.07
CA GLU A 452 4.95 -11.69 -28.16
C GLU A 452 3.97 -10.63 -28.70
N PRO A 453 4.44 -9.63 -29.46
CA PRO A 453 3.53 -8.70 -30.17
C PRO A 453 2.39 -9.45 -30.88
N GLY A 454 1.19 -8.90 -30.84
CA GLY A 454 -0.06 -9.53 -31.30
C GLY A 454 -0.73 -10.43 -30.26
N SER A 455 -0.14 -10.63 -29.08
CA SER A 455 -0.78 -11.41 -28.01
C SER A 455 -2.07 -10.75 -27.51
N CYS A 456 -3.12 -11.55 -27.37
CA CYS A 456 -4.39 -11.09 -26.81
C CYS A 456 -4.22 -10.63 -25.34
N PRO A 457 -4.68 -9.42 -24.98
CA PRO A 457 -4.61 -8.92 -23.60
C PRO A 457 -5.46 -9.75 -22.62
N TYR A 458 -6.47 -10.46 -23.13
CA TYR A 458 -7.35 -11.35 -22.37
C TYR A 458 -6.85 -12.80 -22.30
N SER A 459 -5.63 -13.07 -22.79
CA SER A 459 -5.07 -14.41 -22.83
C SER A 459 -4.86 -15.03 -21.45
N VAL A 460 -5.12 -16.33 -21.36
CA VAL A 460 -4.79 -17.18 -20.21
C VAL A 460 -3.52 -18.00 -20.50
N THR A 461 -3.05 -18.77 -19.52
CA THR A 461 -1.96 -19.73 -19.72
C THR A 461 -2.26 -20.65 -20.89
N ARG A 462 -1.35 -20.70 -21.86
CA ARG A 462 -1.60 -21.36 -23.14
C ARG A 462 -0.31 -21.84 -23.79
N THR A 463 -0.47 -22.72 -24.78
CA THR A 463 0.57 -23.01 -25.76
C THR A 463 0.60 -21.93 -26.83
N VAL A 464 1.80 -21.48 -27.21
CA VAL A 464 2.04 -20.48 -28.25
C VAL A 464 3.04 -21.00 -29.27
N ALA A 465 2.89 -20.60 -30.53
CA ALA A 465 3.90 -20.82 -31.55
C ALA A 465 5.02 -19.78 -31.42
N LEU A 466 6.28 -20.24 -31.49
CA LEU A 466 7.44 -19.37 -31.41
C LEU A 466 7.73 -18.75 -32.78
N ARG A 467 7.88 -17.42 -32.83
CA ARG A 467 8.22 -16.74 -34.08
C ARG A 467 9.64 -17.09 -34.54
N PRO A 468 9.91 -17.10 -35.86
CA PRO A 468 11.26 -17.36 -36.39
C PRO A 468 12.33 -16.46 -35.77
N ALA A 469 12.05 -15.16 -35.57
CA ALA A 469 12.96 -14.22 -34.94
C ALA A 469 13.30 -14.59 -33.48
N THR A 470 12.31 -15.05 -32.70
CA THR A 470 12.50 -15.51 -31.32
C THR A 470 13.36 -16.77 -31.29
N ARG A 471 13.10 -17.72 -32.20
CA ARG A 471 13.91 -18.93 -32.34
C ARG A 471 15.36 -18.61 -32.69
N LYS A 472 15.60 -17.74 -33.68
CA LYS A 472 16.95 -17.27 -34.07
C LYS A 472 17.69 -16.64 -32.89
N LYS A 473 17.02 -15.81 -32.09
CA LYS A 473 17.61 -15.16 -30.91
C LYS A 473 17.92 -16.14 -29.77
N ASN A 474 17.08 -17.16 -29.60
CA ASN A 474 17.22 -18.14 -28.53
C ASN A 474 18.15 -19.30 -28.88
N ALA A 475 18.59 -19.43 -30.13
CA ALA A 475 19.49 -20.51 -30.59
C ALA A 475 20.76 -20.66 -29.74
N LYS A 476 21.29 -19.56 -29.20
CA LYS A 476 22.43 -19.57 -28.28
C LYS A 476 22.21 -20.34 -26.97
N TYR A 477 20.96 -20.66 -26.61
CA TYR A 477 20.62 -21.45 -25.43
C TYR A 477 20.48 -22.95 -25.75
N PHE A 478 20.63 -23.34 -27.02
CA PHE A 478 20.47 -24.71 -27.52
C PHE A 478 21.74 -25.16 -28.27
N PRO A 479 22.88 -25.32 -27.56
CA PRO A 479 24.11 -25.79 -28.20
C PRO A 479 23.88 -27.17 -28.83
N GLY A 480 24.06 -27.27 -30.15
CA GLY A 480 23.85 -28.52 -30.92
C GLY A 480 22.40 -28.93 -31.19
N GLY A 481 21.40 -28.12 -30.78
CA GLY A 481 19.98 -28.50 -30.83
C GLY A 481 19.10 -27.57 -31.68
N LYS A 482 17.93 -28.08 -32.11
CA LYS A 482 16.89 -27.26 -32.77
C LYS A 482 16.01 -26.59 -31.72
N VAL A 483 15.93 -25.26 -31.76
CA VAL A 483 15.01 -24.49 -30.91
C VAL A 483 13.57 -24.95 -31.19
N PRO A 484 12.79 -25.32 -30.13
CA PRO A 484 11.40 -25.74 -30.28
C PRO A 484 10.54 -24.77 -31.08
N HIS A 485 9.47 -25.28 -31.67
CA HIS A 485 8.49 -24.48 -32.44
C HIS A 485 7.37 -23.92 -31.58
N LYS A 486 7.17 -24.47 -30.37
CA LYS A 486 6.10 -24.09 -29.46
C LYS A 486 6.65 -23.88 -28.05
N ALA A 487 5.93 -23.10 -27.26
CA ALA A 487 6.19 -22.88 -25.84
C ALA A 487 4.89 -22.78 -25.05
N LEU A 488 4.97 -22.96 -23.74
CA LEU A 488 3.93 -22.67 -22.77
C LEU A 488 4.23 -21.31 -22.12
N THR A 489 3.21 -20.50 -21.86
CA THR A 489 3.38 -19.22 -21.16
C THR A 489 2.11 -18.89 -20.38
N ILE A 490 2.27 -18.27 -19.21
CA ILE A 490 1.17 -17.59 -18.52
C ILE A 490 0.66 -16.46 -19.41
N GLY A 491 -0.66 -16.30 -19.49
CA GLY A 491 -1.30 -15.26 -20.29
C GLY A 491 -1.33 -13.88 -19.61
N LEU A 492 -1.51 -12.83 -20.40
CA LEU A 492 -1.49 -11.44 -19.92
C LEU A 492 -2.64 -11.14 -18.95
N ARG A 493 -3.83 -11.73 -19.17
CA ARG A 493 -4.96 -11.61 -18.23
C ARG A 493 -4.66 -12.30 -16.92
N THR A 494 -4.14 -13.52 -16.99
CA THR A 494 -3.80 -14.30 -15.80
C THR A 494 -2.81 -13.54 -14.93
N MET A 495 -1.73 -12.99 -15.52
CA MET A 495 -0.78 -12.14 -14.79
C MET A 495 -1.46 -10.93 -14.18
N ARG A 496 -2.26 -10.19 -14.95
CA ARG A 496 -2.92 -8.95 -14.51
C ARG A 496 -3.93 -9.16 -13.39
N GLU A 497 -4.73 -10.21 -13.45
CA GLU A 497 -5.87 -10.38 -12.53
C GLU A 497 -5.51 -11.16 -11.26
N ASN A 498 -4.50 -12.03 -11.32
CA ASN A 498 -4.14 -12.89 -10.19
C ASN A 498 -2.92 -12.40 -9.41
N SER A 499 -2.31 -11.28 -9.83
CA SER A 499 -1.17 -10.68 -9.12
C SER A 499 -1.62 -9.57 -8.17
N ALA A 500 -1.08 -9.53 -6.96
CA ALA A 500 -1.21 -8.38 -6.07
C ALA A 500 -0.25 -7.26 -6.48
N GLN A 501 0.92 -7.61 -7.01
CA GLN A 501 1.90 -6.70 -7.60
C GLN A 501 2.54 -7.32 -8.84
N ILE A 502 2.77 -6.50 -9.86
CA ILE A 502 3.59 -6.85 -11.02
C ILE A 502 4.84 -5.99 -10.99
N MET A 503 6.01 -6.61 -11.13
CA MET A 503 7.31 -5.93 -11.16
C MET A 503 8.07 -6.33 -12.42
N LEU A 504 8.38 -5.36 -13.28
CA LEU A 504 9.09 -5.56 -14.54
C LEU A 504 10.51 -5.03 -14.44
N LEU A 505 11.47 -5.92 -14.67
CA LEU A 505 12.91 -5.66 -14.62
C LEU A 505 13.44 -5.40 -16.04
N ALA A 506 14.18 -4.32 -16.23
CA ALA A 506 14.85 -4.01 -17.49
C ALA A 506 16.25 -3.44 -17.26
N SER A 507 17.22 -3.93 -18.03
CA SER A 507 18.59 -3.42 -17.97
C SER A 507 19.19 -3.33 -19.37
N GLY A 508 19.92 -2.25 -19.60
CA GLY A 508 20.65 -1.97 -20.83
C GLY A 508 19.85 -1.22 -21.91
N LYS A 509 20.59 -0.50 -22.76
CA LYS A 509 20.05 0.39 -23.82
C LYS A 509 19.11 -0.32 -24.80
N SER A 510 19.33 -1.61 -25.05
CA SER A 510 18.45 -2.43 -25.91
C SER A 510 17.00 -2.51 -25.41
N LYS A 511 16.74 -2.21 -24.14
CA LYS A 511 15.41 -2.28 -23.52
C LYS A 511 14.70 -0.93 -23.47
N ALA A 512 15.41 0.19 -23.64
CA ALA A 512 14.87 1.53 -23.42
C ALA A 512 13.61 1.82 -24.26
N LYS A 513 13.58 1.40 -25.53
CA LYS A 513 12.39 1.55 -26.38
C LYS A 513 11.18 0.77 -25.85
N ALA A 514 11.39 -0.44 -25.34
CA ALA A 514 10.33 -1.26 -24.80
C ALA A 514 9.81 -0.71 -23.47
N VAL A 515 10.70 -0.20 -22.60
CA VAL A 515 10.32 0.46 -21.34
C VAL A 515 9.47 1.70 -21.62
N SER A 516 9.98 2.63 -22.44
CA SER A 516 9.27 3.86 -22.82
C SER A 516 7.91 3.55 -23.46
N ALA A 517 7.85 2.59 -24.38
CA ALA A 517 6.58 2.17 -24.99
C ALA A 517 5.60 1.56 -23.97
N SER A 518 6.08 0.76 -23.02
CA SER A 518 5.22 0.15 -21.98
C SER A 518 4.60 1.20 -21.04
N LEU A 519 5.31 2.31 -20.80
CA LEU A 519 4.84 3.40 -19.97
C LEU A 519 3.88 4.33 -20.72
N HIS A 520 4.20 4.66 -21.98
CA HIS A 520 3.56 5.77 -22.70
C HIS A 520 2.62 5.34 -23.83
N SER A 521 2.88 4.23 -24.52
CA SER A 521 2.09 3.81 -25.67
C SER A 521 0.66 3.38 -25.28
N LYS A 522 -0.26 3.44 -26.24
CA LYS A 522 -1.60 2.83 -26.17
C LYS A 522 -1.69 1.53 -26.98
N ASP A 523 -0.67 1.22 -27.78
CA ASP A 523 -0.65 0.08 -28.70
C ASP A 523 -0.22 -1.21 -27.99
N PHE A 524 -1.19 -1.88 -27.37
CA PHE A 524 -0.96 -3.15 -26.68
C PHE A 524 -0.71 -4.33 -27.62
N LEU A 525 -1.08 -4.23 -28.90
CA LEU A 525 -0.77 -5.25 -29.89
C LEU A 525 0.70 -5.22 -30.24
N LYS A 526 1.29 -4.04 -30.45
CA LYS A 526 2.72 -3.91 -30.71
C LYS A 526 3.57 -4.12 -29.46
N TRP A 527 3.07 -3.68 -28.29
CA TRP A 527 3.79 -3.74 -27.02
C TRP A 527 2.97 -4.50 -25.96
N PRO A 528 3.13 -5.83 -25.85
CA PRO A 528 2.33 -6.67 -24.95
C PRO A 528 2.31 -6.20 -23.49
N ALA A 529 3.44 -5.67 -23.00
CA ALA A 529 3.58 -5.09 -21.67
C ALA A 529 2.58 -3.96 -21.36
N VAL A 530 2.09 -3.22 -22.36
CA VAL A 530 1.05 -2.19 -22.19
C VAL A 530 -0.25 -2.80 -21.64
N SER A 531 -0.53 -4.06 -21.95
CA SER A 531 -1.72 -4.78 -21.44
C SER A 531 -1.72 -4.93 -19.92
N LEU A 532 -0.55 -4.84 -19.27
CA LEU A 532 -0.42 -4.91 -17.82
C LEU A 532 -0.56 -3.54 -17.15
N ARG A 533 -0.51 -2.43 -17.91
CA ARG A 533 -0.59 -1.06 -17.39
C ARG A 533 -1.83 -0.75 -16.54
N PRO A 534 -3.02 -1.30 -16.85
CA PRO A 534 -4.20 -1.12 -15.99
C PRO A 534 -4.07 -1.75 -14.60
N HIS A 535 -3.07 -2.60 -14.35
CA HIS A 535 -2.86 -3.21 -13.05
C HIS A 535 -2.60 -2.16 -11.97
N LYS A 536 -3.34 -2.23 -10.86
CA LYS A 536 -3.30 -1.24 -9.76
C LYS A 536 -1.96 -1.10 -9.04
N ASN A 537 -1.06 -2.05 -9.25
CA ASN A 537 0.28 -2.07 -8.65
C ASN A 537 1.29 -2.63 -9.66
N PHE A 538 1.67 -1.79 -10.62
CA PHE A 538 2.67 -2.14 -11.63
C PHE A 538 3.93 -1.31 -11.42
N LEU A 539 5.05 -1.98 -11.19
CA LEU A 539 6.33 -1.37 -10.90
C LEU A 539 7.34 -1.73 -12.00
N PHE A 540 8.02 -0.73 -12.54
CA PHE A 540 9.20 -0.86 -13.37
C PHE A 540 10.42 -0.61 -12.51
N VAL A 541 11.37 -1.55 -12.52
CA VAL A 541 12.69 -1.38 -11.92
C VAL A 541 13.69 -1.49 -13.05
N VAL A 542 14.34 -0.37 -13.37
CA VAL A 542 15.21 -0.26 -14.53
C VAL A 542 16.55 0.35 -14.16
N ASP A 543 17.61 0.02 -14.90
CA ASP A 543 18.85 0.80 -14.83
C ASP A 543 18.77 2.07 -15.70
N LYS A 544 19.69 3.02 -15.46
CA LYS A 544 19.79 4.25 -16.28
C LYS A 544 19.85 3.96 -17.78
N ALA A 545 20.54 2.90 -18.20
CA ALA A 545 20.67 2.55 -19.60
C ALA A 545 19.34 2.11 -20.24
N ALA A 546 18.46 1.46 -19.49
CA ALA A 546 17.11 1.11 -19.91
C ALA A 546 16.10 2.26 -19.75
N ALA A 547 16.50 3.40 -19.20
CA ALA A 547 15.66 4.58 -18.95
C ALA A 547 16.02 5.80 -19.83
N THR A 548 16.75 5.60 -20.93
CA THR A 548 17.23 6.71 -21.79
C THR A 548 16.18 7.27 -22.76
N LYS A 549 14.95 6.73 -22.74
CA LYS A 549 13.81 7.12 -23.58
C LYS A 549 12.57 7.17 -22.72
#